data_AF-A0A226WXB6-F1
#
_entry.id   AF-A0A226WXB6-F1
#
_cell.length_a   1.000
_cell.length_b   1.000
_cell.length_c   1.000
_cell.angle_alpha   90.00
_cell.angle_beta   90.00
_cell.angle_gamma   90.00
#
_symmetry.space_group_name_H-M   'P 1'
#
loop_
_entity.id
_entity.type
_entity.pdbx_description
1 polymer ?
#
loop_
_entity_poly.entity_id
_entity_poly.type
_entity_poly.pdbx_seq_one_letter_code
_entity_poly.pdbx_strand_id
1 'polypeptide(L)'
;MLYDLGRLHDAEAAYRHALAIRANYAQAHYNLGIVLHDLRRWHEAESAYRQALVLSPDAGAYNNLGNVLKELARLPEAEAAYRQALILRPQYAEALNNLSNVLKESGRLPEAELACRMALAIRPDYAEAHLNLGALMGVLERFPEAEVSYRQALAVRPDYAQAHYNLGIVLQTLDRLPEAEAAYRQALLIRPDMAEAHNNLGIVLWALRRLPDAVAAYQRALALRPDLAEGHHNLGNVLKELAACRAFSGIPA
;
A
#
# COMPACT_ATOMS: atom_id res chain seq x y z
N MET A 1 12.72 -3.16 -16.94
CA MET A 1 13.31 -2.24 -15.93
C MET A 1 14.37 -1.30 -16.52
N LEU A 2 15.58 -1.75 -16.93
CA LEU A 2 16.58 -0.84 -17.52
C LEU A 2 16.14 -0.20 -18.86
N TYR A 3 15.47 -0.97 -19.72
CA TYR A 3 14.94 -0.49 -20.99
C TYR A 3 13.84 0.58 -20.80
N ASP A 4 12.96 0.37 -19.82
CA ASP A 4 11.89 1.32 -19.51
C ASP A 4 12.44 2.64 -18.93
N LEU A 5 13.46 2.55 -18.08
CA LEU A 5 14.20 3.72 -17.58
C LEU A 5 14.89 4.49 -18.71
N GLY A 6 15.50 3.78 -19.68
CA GLY A 6 16.08 4.42 -20.87
C GLY A 6 15.04 5.24 -21.65
N ARG A 7 13.84 4.66 -21.86
CA ARG A 7 12.74 5.36 -22.54
C ARG A 7 12.22 6.56 -21.76
N LEU A 8 12.23 6.52 -20.42
CA LEU A 8 11.87 7.66 -19.59
C LEU A 8 12.88 8.81 -19.71
N HIS A 9 14.18 8.50 -19.76
CA HIS A 9 15.21 9.53 -19.97
C HIS A 9 15.11 10.19 -21.36
N ASP A 10 14.83 9.40 -22.41
CA ASP A 10 14.59 9.94 -23.76
C ASP A 10 13.34 10.84 -23.79
N ALA A 11 12.26 10.42 -23.11
CA ALA A 11 11.04 11.22 -22.98
C ALA A 11 11.30 12.54 -22.24
N GLU A 12 12.06 12.50 -21.13
CA GLU A 12 12.47 13.70 -20.40
C GLU A 12 13.21 14.68 -21.32
N ALA A 13 14.21 14.20 -22.06
CA ALA A 13 15.00 15.02 -22.97
C ALA A 13 14.11 15.68 -24.05
N ALA A 14 13.18 14.92 -24.62
CA ALA A 14 12.22 15.44 -25.60
C ALA A 14 11.31 16.53 -25.01
N TYR A 15 10.78 16.34 -23.80
CA TYR A 15 9.96 17.35 -23.15
C TYR A 15 10.75 18.60 -22.80
N ARG A 16 11.98 18.47 -22.27
CA ARG A 16 12.86 19.62 -22.01
C ARG A 16 13.20 20.38 -23.30
N HIS A 17 13.43 19.68 -24.40
CA HIS A 17 13.65 20.32 -25.70
C HIS A 17 12.39 21.07 -26.19
N ALA A 18 11.21 20.47 -26.07
CA ALA A 18 9.95 21.14 -26.39
C ALA A 18 9.75 22.42 -25.56
N LEU A 19 10.12 22.39 -24.27
CA LEU A 19 10.06 23.55 -23.37
C LEU A 19 11.13 24.60 -23.67
N ALA A 20 12.29 24.22 -24.22
CA ALA A 20 13.29 25.16 -24.70
C ALA A 20 12.80 25.94 -25.94
N ILE A 21 12.02 25.30 -26.81
CA ILE A 21 11.39 25.96 -27.97
C ILE A 21 10.18 26.78 -27.53
N ARG A 22 9.36 26.25 -26.62
CA ARG A 22 8.11 26.86 -26.14
C ARG A 22 7.97 26.71 -24.64
N ALA A 23 8.43 27.72 -23.90
CA ALA A 23 8.43 27.69 -22.43
C ALA A 23 7.01 27.61 -21.80
N ASN A 24 6.00 28.15 -22.49
CA ASN A 24 4.61 28.18 -22.04
C ASN A 24 3.76 26.98 -22.51
N TYR A 25 4.38 25.81 -22.70
CA TYR A 25 3.67 24.61 -23.14
C TYR A 25 3.21 23.76 -21.95
N ALA A 26 2.00 24.04 -21.46
CA ALA A 26 1.43 23.40 -20.27
C ALA A 26 1.48 21.86 -20.30
N GLN A 27 1.11 21.25 -21.44
CA GLN A 27 1.12 19.79 -21.59
C GLN A 27 2.53 19.20 -21.48
N ALA A 28 3.55 19.88 -22.00
CA ALA A 28 4.94 19.42 -21.91
C ALA A 28 5.45 19.49 -20.46
N HIS A 29 5.09 20.54 -19.70
CA HIS A 29 5.37 20.61 -18.26
C HIS A 29 4.65 19.50 -17.49
N TYR A 30 3.37 19.25 -17.78
CA TYR A 30 2.60 18.18 -17.13
C TYR A 30 3.22 16.80 -17.39
N ASN A 31 3.53 16.48 -18.65
CA ASN A 31 4.13 15.20 -19.01
C ASN A 31 5.57 15.06 -18.49
N LEU A 32 6.34 16.15 -18.44
CA LEU A 32 7.64 16.18 -17.79
C LEU A 32 7.51 15.85 -16.29
N GLY A 33 6.50 16.40 -15.61
CA GLY A 33 6.19 16.08 -14.22
C GLY A 33 5.91 14.58 -14.00
N ILE A 34 5.18 13.93 -14.91
CA ILE A 34 4.92 12.48 -14.86
C ILE A 34 6.22 11.69 -14.97
N VAL A 35 7.03 11.98 -15.98
CA VAL A 35 8.31 11.27 -16.18
C VAL A 35 9.25 11.47 -14.99
N LEU A 36 9.35 12.69 -14.46
CA LEU A 36 10.19 12.97 -13.30
C LEU A 36 9.69 12.27 -12.03
N HIS A 37 8.37 12.15 -11.85
CA HIS A 37 7.78 11.38 -10.75
C HIS A 37 8.16 9.89 -10.87
N ASP A 38 8.05 9.30 -12.05
CA ASP A 38 8.38 7.89 -12.29
C ASP A 38 9.88 7.61 -12.10
N LEU A 39 10.73 8.60 -12.40
CA LEU A 39 12.17 8.61 -12.10
C LEU A 39 12.49 8.92 -10.63
N ARG A 40 11.48 9.10 -9.77
CA ARG A 40 11.59 9.47 -8.34
C ARG A 40 12.32 10.80 -8.08
N ARG A 41 12.33 11.70 -9.07
CA ARG A 41 12.87 13.06 -8.95
C ARG A 41 11.79 14.02 -8.49
N TRP A 42 11.28 13.78 -7.27
CA TRP A 42 10.05 14.37 -6.75
C TRP A 42 10.05 15.91 -6.74
N HIS A 43 11.15 16.55 -6.35
CA HIS A 43 11.23 18.03 -6.35
C HIS A 43 11.15 18.63 -7.76
N GLU A 44 11.74 17.99 -8.77
CA GLU A 44 11.64 18.46 -10.14
C GLU A 44 10.24 18.19 -10.71
N ALA A 45 9.64 17.04 -10.36
CA ALA A 45 8.25 16.73 -10.72
C ALA A 45 7.28 17.78 -10.14
N GLU A 46 7.45 18.17 -8.88
CA GLU A 46 6.67 19.24 -8.25
C GLU A 46 6.79 20.55 -9.05
N SER A 47 8.02 20.95 -9.39
CA SER A 47 8.26 22.18 -10.16
C SER A 47 7.54 22.15 -11.51
N ALA A 48 7.66 21.04 -12.25
CA ALA A 48 7.03 20.84 -13.55
C ALA A 48 5.49 20.87 -13.44
N TYR A 49 4.90 20.20 -12.45
CA TYR A 49 3.45 20.25 -12.23
C TYR A 49 2.95 21.65 -11.87
N ARG A 50 3.67 22.38 -11.00
CA ARG A 50 3.30 23.77 -10.66
C ARG A 50 3.36 24.68 -11.88
N GLN A 51 4.36 24.53 -12.75
CA GLN A 51 4.43 25.28 -14.01
C GLN A 51 3.27 24.94 -14.95
N ALA A 52 2.92 23.66 -15.08
CA ALA A 52 1.75 23.24 -15.85
C ALA A 52 0.46 23.89 -15.33
N LEU A 53 0.26 23.89 -14.00
CA LEU A 53 -0.92 24.44 -13.34
C LEU A 53 -1.04 25.96 -13.44
N VAL A 54 0.08 26.69 -13.45
CA VAL A 54 0.09 28.15 -13.72
C VAL A 54 -0.40 28.46 -15.13
N LEU A 55 -0.02 27.63 -16.10
CA LEU A 55 -0.39 27.83 -17.51
C LEU A 55 -1.81 27.36 -17.81
N SER A 56 -2.23 26.26 -17.20
CA SER A 56 -3.55 25.66 -17.38
C SER A 56 -3.91 24.81 -16.16
N PRO A 57 -4.81 25.28 -15.28
CA PRO A 57 -5.33 24.48 -14.18
C PRO A 57 -5.98 23.19 -14.70
N ASP A 58 -5.59 22.05 -14.14
CA ASP A 58 -6.10 20.73 -14.53
C ASP A 58 -6.23 19.82 -13.31
N ALA A 59 -7.30 19.03 -13.25
CA ALA A 59 -7.57 18.15 -12.13
C ALA A 59 -6.53 17.03 -12.00
N GLY A 60 -6.07 16.46 -13.12
CA GLY A 60 -5.04 15.43 -13.15
C GLY A 60 -3.69 15.97 -12.67
N ALA A 61 -3.31 17.18 -13.11
CA ALA A 61 -2.11 17.87 -12.65
C ALA A 61 -2.13 18.14 -11.14
N TYR A 62 -3.26 18.60 -10.58
CA TYR A 62 -3.41 18.76 -9.12
C TYR A 62 -3.35 17.43 -8.37
N ASN A 63 -3.99 16.37 -8.88
CA ASN A 63 -3.91 15.04 -8.29
C ASN A 63 -2.46 14.52 -8.27
N ASN A 64 -1.73 14.65 -9.37
CA ASN A 64 -0.35 14.18 -9.45
C ASN A 64 0.62 15.04 -8.61
N LEU A 65 0.37 16.36 -8.53
CA LEU A 65 1.08 17.22 -7.58
C LEU A 65 0.84 16.75 -6.14
N GLY A 66 -0.40 16.39 -5.79
CA GLY A 66 -0.72 15.81 -4.48
C GLY A 66 0.06 14.54 -4.19
N ASN A 67 0.19 13.64 -5.17
CA ASN A 67 0.97 12.41 -5.04
C ASN A 67 2.45 12.72 -4.76
N VAL A 68 3.07 13.62 -5.53
CA VAL A 68 4.46 14.06 -5.33
C VAL A 68 4.64 14.67 -3.93
N LEU A 69 3.72 15.53 -3.49
CA LEU A 69 3.79 16.16 -2.17
C LEU A 69 3.66 15.13 -1.04
N LYS A 70 2.89 14.06 -1.24
CA LYS A 70 2.83 12.93 -0.31
C LYS A 70 4.18 12.20 -0.22
N GLU A 71 4.83 11.90 -1.35
CA GLU A 71 6.18 11.28 -1.36
C GLU A 71 7.22 12.16 -0.65
N LEU A 72 7.03 13.48 -0.69
CA LEU A 72 7.84 14.46 0.04
C LEU A 72 7.42 14.65 1.52
N ALA A 73 6.48 13.84 2.04
CA ALA A 73 5.90 13.93 3.38
C ALA A 73 5.23 15.29 3.72
N ARG A 74 4.85 16.08 2.70
CA ARG A 74 4.18 17.39 2.85
C ARG A 74 2.66 17.21 2.81
N LEU A 75 2.14 16.47 3.80
CA LEU A 75 0.73 16.05 3.87
C LEU A 75 -0.29 17.20 3.74
N PRO A 76 -0.12 18.37 4.41
CA PRO A 76 -1.08 19.47 4.28
C PRO A 76 -1.17 20.03 2.85
N GLU A 77 -0.05 20.08 2.14
CA GLU A 77 -0.01 20.56 0.76
C GLU A 77 -0.57 19.52 -0.21
N ALA A 78 -0.32 18.22 0.06
CA ALA A 78 -0.93 17.13 -0.69
C ALA A 78 -2.46 17.18 -0.58
N GLU A 79 -2.99 17.34 0.63
CA GLU A 79 -4.44 17.53 0.86
C GLU A 79 -4.98 18.71 0.05
N ALA A 80 -4.31 19.87 0.12
CA ALA A 80 -4.73 21.06 -0.62
C ALA A 80 -4.77 20.79 -2.14
N ALA A 81 -3.77 20.12 -2.68
CA ALA A 81 -3.73 19.75 -4.10
C ALA A 81 -4.87 18.80 -4.49
N TYR A 82 -5.13 17.73 -3.72
CA TYR A 82 -6.27 16.85 -4.00
C TYR A 82 -7.61 17.58 -3.92
N ARG A 83 -7.79 18.49 -2.95
CA ARG A 83 -9.01 19.31 -2.87
C ARG A 83 -9.16 20.21 -4.10
N GLN A 84 -8.09 20.80 -4.61
CA GLN A 84 -8.13 21.55 -5.88
C GLN A 84 -8.51 20.67 -7.07
N ALA A 85 -7.99 19.44 -7.15
CA ALA A 85 -8.39 18.48 -8.16
C ALA A 85 -9.91 18.20 -8.10
N LEU A 86 -10.47 18.08 -6.90
CA LEU A 86 -11.90 17.82 -6.67
C LEU A 86 -12.80 19.04 -6.92
N ILE A 87 -12.28 20.25 -6.76
CA ILE A 87 -13.00 21.47 -7.19
C ILE A 87 -13.17 21.47 -8.72
N LEU A 88 -12.10 21.14 -9.46
CA LEU A 88 -12.14 21.10 -10.93
C LEU A 88 -12.90 19.87 -11.47
N ARG A 89 -12.82 18.74 -10.77
CA ARG A 89 -13.50 17.49 -11.13
C ARG A 89 -14.05 16.80 -9.88
N PRO A 90 -15.30 17.09 -9.48
CA PRO A 90 -15.90 16.52 -8.26
C PRO A 90 -16.01 14.99 -8.25
N GLN A 91 -16.21 14.38 -9.43
CA GLN A 91 -16.33 12.93 -9.60
C GLN A 91 -14.97 12.28 -9.95
N TYR A 92 -13.90 12.64 -9.23
CA TYR A 92 -12.56 12.10 -9.45
C TYR A 92 -12.20 11.06 -8.38
N ALA A 93 -12.50 9.78 -8.66
CA ALA A 93 -12.32 8.68 -7.72
C ALA A 93 -10.87 8.55 -7.21
N GLU A 94 -9.88 8.76 -8.08
CA GLU A 94 -8.46 8.72 -7.73
C GLU A 94 -8.10 9.80 -6.70
N ALA A 95 -8.52 11.05 -6.94
CA ALA A 95 -8.25 12.15 -6.01
C ALA A 95 -8.97 11.97 -4.67
N LEU A 96 -10.19 11.42 -4.67
CA LEU A 96 -10.92 11.08 -3.43
C LEU A 96 -10.20 9.97 -2.63
N ASN A 97 -9.74 8.91 -3.30
CA ASN A 97 -8.98 7.85 -2.67
C ASN A 97 -7.61 8.34 -2.15
N ASN A 98 -6.96 9.24 -2.86
CA ASN A 98 -5.68 9.79 -2.41
C ASN A 98 -5.88 10.76 -1.22
N LEU A 99 -6.95 11.56 -1.27
CA LEU A 99 -7.36 12.41 -0.15
C LEU A 99 -7.71 11.59 1.09
N SER A 100 -8.44 10.47 0.96
CA SER A 100 -8.79 9.62 2.10
C SER A 100 -7.56 9.07 2.81
N ASN A 101 -6.52 8.69 2.05
CA ASN A 101 -5.27 8.24 2.62
C ASN A 101 -4.55 9.33 3.42
N VAL A 102 -4.47 10.55 2.88
CA VAL A 102 -3.83 11.68 3.60
C VAL A 102 -4.62 12.07 4.85
N LEU A 103 -5.95 12.06 4.78
CA LEU A 103 -6.82 12.33 5.93
C LEU A 103 -6.66 11.26 7.01
N LYS A 104 -6.56 9.98 6.63
CA LYS A 104 -6.28 8.87 7.56
C LYS A 104 -4.93 9.06 8.25
N GLU A 105 -3.87 9.35 7.49
CA GLU A 105 -2.53 9.62 8.04
C GLU A 105 -2.52 10.83 8.99
N SER A 106 -3.41 11.81 8.75
CA SER A 106 -3.59 12.98 9.59
C SER A 106 -4.58 12.77 10.77
N GLY A 107 -5.08 11.55 10.98
CA GLY A 107 -6.02 11.21 12.06
C GLY A 107 -7.46 11.69 11.86
N ARG A 108 -7.81 12.25 10.70
CA ARG A 108 -9.16 12.76 10.36
C ARG A 108 -10.03 11.63 9.82
N LEU A 109 -10.23 10.59 10.64
CA LEU A 109 -10.83 9.31 10.23
C LEU A 109 -12.24 9.42 9.63
N PRO A 110 -13.17 10.24 10.18
CA PRO A 110 -14.51 10.37 9.58
C PRO A 110 -14.49 10.95 8.16
N GLU A 111 -13.62 11.93 7.91
CA GLU A 111 -13.48 12.54 6.58
C GLU A 111 -12.77 11.58 5.61
N ALA A 112 -11.82 10.80 6.11
CA ALA A 112 -11.18 9.74 5.33
C ALA A 112 -12.23 8.69 4.89
N GLU A 113 -13.12 8.27 5.78
CA GLU A 113 -14.16 7.28 5.48
C GLU A 113 -15.11 7.82 4.41
N LEU A 114 -15.57 9.06 4.57
CA LEU A 114 -16.44 9.72 3.60
C LEU A 114 -15.78 9.78 2.22
N ALA A 115 -14.52 10.24 2.14
CA ALA A 115 -13.80 10.34 0.88
C ALA A 115 -13.61 8.97 0.20
N CYS A 116 -13.27 7.92 0.95
CA CYS A 116 -13.16 6.56 0.42
C CYS A 116 -14.51 6.02 -0.10
N ARG A 117 -15.59 6.21 0.65
CA ARG A 117 -16.93 5.79 0.24
C ARG A 117 -17.41 6.54 -1.00
N MET A 118 -17.12 7.84 -1.12
CA MET A 118 -17.40 8.61 -2.33
C MET A 118 -16.62 8.09 -3.54
N ALA A 119 -15.33 7.75 -3.37
CA ALA A 119 -14.53 7.16 -4.44
C ALA A 119 -15.16 5.85 -4.95
N LEU A 120 -15.62 4.99 -4.04
CA LEU A 120 -16.27 3.72 -4.35
C LEU A 120 -17.69 3.89 -4.92
N ALA A 121 -18.41 4.95 -4.55
CA ALA A 121 -19.70 5.27 -5.16
C ALA A 121 -19.54 5.69 -6.63
N ILE A 122 -18.44 6.38 -6.96
CA ILE A 122 -18.10 6.75 -8.35
C ILE A 122 -17.55 5.55 -9.13
N ARG A 123 -16.69 4.75 -8.50
CA ARG A 123 -16.03 3.58 -9.11
C ARG A 123 -16.09 2.37 -8.17
N PRO A 124 -17.14 1.54 -8.25
CA PRO A 124 -17.32 0.38 -7.37
C PRO A 124 -16.25 -0.71 -7.53
N ASP A 125 -15.62 -0.80 -8.71
CA ASP A 125 -14.55 -1.73 -9.07
C ASP A 125 -13.14 -1.17 -8.78
N TYR A 126 -13.01 -0.24 -7.84
CA TYR A 126 -11.73 0.35 -7.48
C TYR A 126 -11.03 -0.43 -6.35
N ALA A 127 -10.23 -1.44 -6.71
CA ALA A 127 -9.56 -2.32 -5.74
C ALA A 127 -8.74 -1.57 -4.68
N GLU A 128 -7.99 -0.53 -5.07
CA GLU A 128 -7.21 0.30 -4.14
C GLU A 128 -8.09 1.03 -3.12
N ALA A 129 -9.26 1.54 -3.53
CA ALA A 129 -10.18 2.22 -2.63
C ALA A 129 -10.82 1.26 -1.63
N HIS A 130 -11.12 0.02 -2.05
CA HIS A 130 -11.54 -1.05 -1.15
C HIS A 130 -10.44 -1.43 -0.15
N LEU A 131 -9.19 -1.56 -0.60
CA LEU A 131 -8.05 -1.80 0.30
C LEU A 131 -7.92 -0.68 1.33
N ASN A 132 -8.00 0.58 0.91
CA ASN A 132 -7.83 1.74 1.79
C ASN A 132 -9.00 1.88 2.77
N LEU A 133 -10.23 1.59 2.34
CA LEU A 133 -11.38 1.54 3.22
C LEU A 133 -11.22 0.43 4.26
N GLY A 134 -10.78 -0.77 3.87
CA GLY A 134 -10.50 -1.87 4.80
C GLY A 134 -9.43 -1.50 5.83
N ALA A 135 -8.36 -0.83 5.40
CA ALA A 135 -7.31 -0.35 6.29
C ALA A 135 -7.84 0.70 7.28
N LEU A 136 -8.69 1.61 6.83
CA LEU A 136 -9.34 2.60 7.68
C LEU A 136 -10.28 1.95 8.70
N MET A 137 -11.09 0.96 8.29
CA MET A 137 -11.94 0.20 9.20
C MET A 137 -11.12 -0.54 10.25
N GLY A 138 -9.94 -1.07 9.89
CA GLY A 138 -9.01 -1.68 10.84
C GLY A 138 -8.49 -0.68 11.90
N VAL A 139 -8.15 0.55 11.50
CA VAL A 139 -7.75 1.62 12.44
C VAL A 139 -8.91 2.00 13.38
N LEU A 140 -10.14 1.91 12.90
CA LEU A 140 -11.35 2.14 13.69
C LEU A 140 -11.79 0.91 14.50
N GLU A 141 -11.02 -0.17 14.48
CA GLU A 141 -11.35 -1.47 15.12
C GLU A 141 -12.68 -2.10 14.64
N ARG A 142 -13.17 -1.68 13.47
CA ARG A 142 -14.37 -2.21 12.80
C ARG A 142 -13.99 -3.41 11.93
N PHE A 143 -13.45 -4.44 12.56
CA PHE A 143 -12.85 -5.61 11.88
C PHE A 143 -13.79 -6.34 10.90
N PRO A 144 -15.09 -6.55 11.19
CA PRO A 144 -16.00 -7.17 10.23
C PRO A 144 -16.17 -6.34 8.94
N GLU A 145 -16.16 -5.01 9.05
CA GLU A 145 -16.24 -4.13 7.88
C GLU A 145 -14.93 -4.09 7.11
N ALA A 146 -13.79 -4.14 7.82
CA ALA A 146 -12.48 -4.28 7.20
C ALA A 146 -12.39 -5.56 6.35
N GLU A 147 -12.86 -6.69 6.88
CA GLU A 147 -12.94 -7.97 6.15
C GLU A 147 -13.77 -7.85 4.86
N VAL A 148 -14.95 -7.24 4.94
CA VAL A 148 -15.81 -7.02 3.76
C VAL A 148 -15.07 -6.21 2.69
N SER A 149 -14.45 -5.10 3.07
CA SER A 149 -13.71 -4.26 2.12
C SER A 149 -12.50 -4.99 1.52
N TYR A 150 -11.73 -5.75 2.29
CA TYR A 150 -10.63 -6.53 1.72
C TYR A 150 -11.10 -7.63 0.77
N ARG A 151 -12.21 -8.31 1.07
CA ARG A 151 -12.80 -9.26 0.12
C ARG A 151 -13.31 -8.59 -1.15
N GLN A 152 -13.86 -7.38 -1.06
CA GLN A 152 -14.24 -6.61 -2.25
C GLN A 152 -13.02 -6.23 -3.09
N ALA A 153 -11.92 -5.80 -2.46
CA ALA A 153 -10.66 -5.56 -3.16
C ALA A 153 -10.16 -6.81 -3.91
N LEU A 154 -10.25 -7.98 -3.27
CA LEU A 154 -9.84 -9.27 -3.83
C LEU A 154 -10.79 -9.81 -4.91
N ALA A 155 -12.09 -9.48 -4.84
CA ALA A 155 -13.05 -9.80 -5.89
C ALA A 155 -12.75 -9.05 -7.19
N VAL A 156 -12.28 -7.80 -7.07
CA VAL A 156 -11.84 -6.97 -8.22
C VAL A 156 -10.44 -7.39 -8.69
N ARG A 157 -9.51 -7.62 -7.75
CA ARG A 157 -8.11 -7.96 -8.03
C ARG A 157 -7.65 -9.15 -7.18
N PRO A 158 -7.81 -10.39 -7.68
CA PRO A 158 -7.47 -11.60 -6.93
C PRO A 158 -5.99 -11.74 -6.56
N ASP A 159 -5.09 -11.15 -7.36
CA ASP A 159 -3.63 -11.14 -7.17
C ASP A 159 -3.15 -9.95 -6.31
N TYR A 160 -4.02 -9.34 -5.51
CA TYR A 160 -3.64 -8.23 -4.64
C TYR A 160 -3.01 -8.72 -3.32
N ALA A 161 -1.70 -8.98 -3.34
CA ALA A 161 -0.95 -9.50 -2.18
C ALA A 161 -1.21 -8.73 -0.87
N GLN A 162 -1.26 -7.39 -0.94
CA GLN A 162 -1.49 -6.55 0.24
C GLN A 162 -2.90 -6.75 0.82
N ALA A 163 -3.91 -6.98 -0.01
CA ALA A 163 -5.28 -7.23 0.45
C ALA A 163 -5.38 -8.60 1.13
N HIS A 164 -4.74 -9.63 0.59
CA HIS A 164 -4.63 -10.95 1.25
C HIS A 164 -3.91 -10.85 2.60
N TYR A 165 -2.79 -10.13 2.67
CA TYR A 165 -2.05 -9.94 3.91
C TYR A 165 -2.89 -9.21 4.98
N ASN A 166 -3.53 -8.10 4.62
CA ASN A 166 -4.36 -7.35 5.56
C ASN A 166 -5.63 -8.13 5.96
N LEU A 167 -6.20 -8.92 5.05
CA LEU A 167 -7.29 -9.84 5.37
C LEU A 167 -6.82 -10.90 6.39
N GLY A 168 -5.61 -11.43 6.24
CA GLY A 168 -5.00 -12.34 7.21
C GLY A 168 -4.88 -11.75 8.60
N ILE A 169 -4.47 -10.48 8.70
CA ILE A 169 -4.41 -9.75 9.98
C ILE A 169 -5.80 -9.67 10.62
N VAL A 170 -6.81 -9.23 9.86
CA VAL A 170 -8.17 -9.08 10.38
C VAL A 170 -8.76 -10.43 10.81
N LEU A 171 -8.57 -11.48 10.02
CA LEU A 171 -9.04 -12.82 10.36
C LEU A 171 -8.36 -13.38 11.61
N GLN A 172 -7.07 -13.10 11.78
CA GLN A 172 -6.33 -13.46 12.98
C GLN A 172 -6.88 -12.71 14.22
N THR A 173 -7.14 -11.41 14.12
CA THR A 173 -7.76 -10.62 15.20
C THR A 173 -9.15 -11.14 15.58
N LEU A 174 -9.89 -11.67 14.60
CA LEU A 174 -11.19 -12.31 14.80
C LEU A 174 -11.11 -13.78 15.24
N ASP A 175 -9.92 -14.28 15.59
CA ASP A 175 -9.63 -15.67 16.00
C ASP A 175 -10.00 -16.74 14.95
N ARG A 176 -10.07 -16.36 13.67
CA ARG A 176 -10.36 -17.25 12.54
C ARG A 176 -9.07 -17.77 11.93
N LEU A 177 -8.29 -18.46 12.76
CA LEU A 177 -6.91 -18.86 12.47
C LEU A 177 -6.71 -19.65 11.16
N PRO A 178 -7.55 -20.64 10.79
CA PRO A 178 -7.38 -21.35 9.52
C PRO A 178 -7.54 -20.46 8.28
N GLU A 179 -8.45 -19.49 8.36
CA GLU A 179 -8.68 -18.55 7.26
C GLU A 179 -7.57 -17.51 7.19
N ALA A 180 -7.04 -17.07 8.33
CA ALA A 180 -5.86 -16.22 8.40
C ALA A 180 -4.63 -16.90 7.78
N GLU A 181 -4.40 -18.18 8.08
CA GLU A 181 -3.33 -18.98 7.44
C GLU A 181 -3.48 -18.98 5.91
N ALA A 182 -4.69 -19.25 5.42
CA ALA A 182 -4.97 -19.29 3.98
C ALA A 182 -4.69 -17.93 3.32
N ALA A 183 -5.15 -16.83 3.93
CA ALA A 183 -4.93 -15.48 3.43
C ALA A 183 -3.43 -15.11 3.41
N TYR A 184 -2.68 -15.38 4.48
CA TYR A 184 -1.23 -15.15 4.50
C TYR A 184 -0.49 -15.97 3.44
N ARG A 185 -0.88 -17.24 3.24
CA ARG A 185 -0.28 -18.07 2.19
C ARG A 185 -0.57 -17.55 0.79
N GLN A 186 -1.76 -17.02 0.52
CA GLN A 186 -2.05 -16.37 -0.76
C GLN A 186 -1.22 -15.10 -0.96
N ALA A 187 -1.08 -14.26 0.07
CA ALA A 187 -0.20 -13.10 0.01
C ALA A 187 1.25 -13.49 -0.34
N LEU A 188 1.77 -14.54 0.31
CA LEU A 188 3.12 -15.05 0.11
C LEU A 188 3.33 -15.80 -1.21
N LEU A 189 2.28 -16.40 -1.78
CA LEU A 189 2.31 -16.98 -3.12
C LEU A 189 2.51 -15.89 -4.18
N ILE A 190 1.81 -14.75 -4.03
CA ILE A 190 1.89 -13.62 -4.95
C ILE A 190 3.19 -12.83 -4.72
N ARG A 191 3.54 -12.58 -3.45
CA ARG A 191 4.71 -11.79 -3.04
C ARG A 191 5.52 -12.54 -1.97
N PRO A 192 6.50 -13.37 -2.36
CA PRO A 192 7.26 -14.22 -1.43
C PRO A 192 8.21 -13.49 -0.47
N ASP A 193 8.52 -12.22 -0.73
CA ASP A 193 9.49 -11.39 0.01
C ASP A 193 8.86 -10.53 1.13
N MET A 194 7.60 -10.78 1.50
CA MET A 194 6.94 -10.13 2.63
C MET A 194 7.37 -10.75 3.97
N ALA A 195 8.43 -10.22 4.59
CA ALA A 195 8.93 -10.69 5.88
C ALA A 195 7.86 -10.71 6.98
N GLU A 196 7.02 -9.66 7.05
CA GLU A 196 5.93 -9.53 8.03
C GLU A 196 4.85 -10.59 7.83
N ALA A 197 4.55 -10.95 6.58
CA ALA A 197 3.58 -12.01 6.28
C ALA A 197 4.09 -13.39 6.72
N HIS A 198 5.39 -13.67 6.54
CA HIS A 198 6.01 -14.89 7.09
C HIS A 198 5.97 -14.91 8.62
N ASN A 199 6.28 -13.79 9.27
CA ASN A 199 6.21 -13.70 10.73
C ASN A 199 4.78 -13.95 11.23
N ASN A 200 3.77 -13.29 10.66
CA ASN A 200 2.39 -13.45 11.10
C ASN A 200 1.84 -14.85 10.79
N LEU A 201 2.24 -15.45 9.67
CA LEU A 201 1.96 -16.86 9.38
C LEU A 201 2.56 -17.77 10.47
N GLY A 202 3.77 -17.50 10.94
CA GLY A 202 4.39 -18.21 12.06
C GLY A 202 3.58 -18.11 13.35
N ILE A 203 3.02 -16.93 13.65
CA ILE A 203 2.15 -16.71 14.83
C ILE A 203 0.88 -17.57 14.71
N VAL A 204 0.22 -17.55 13.55
CA VAL A 204 -0.99 -18.35 13.32
C VAL A 204 -0.70 -19.84 13.41
N LEU A 205 0.40 -20.32 12.80
CA LEU A 205 0.80 -21.73 12.86
C LEU A 205 1.13 -22.19 14.28
N TRP A 206 1.74 -21.32 15.08
CA TRP A 206 2.00 -21.59 16.49
C TRP A 206 0.69 -21.74 17.27
N ALA A 207 -0.25 -20.82 17.09
CA ALA A 207 -1.58 -20.89 17.72
C ALA A 207 -2.34 -22.17 17.31
N LEU A 208 -2.17 -22.63 16.06
CA LEU A 208 -2.69 -23.91 15.56
C LEU A 208 -1.90 -25.15 16.00
N ARG A 209 -0.93 -25.00 16.91
CA ARG A 209 -0.03 -26.07 17.44
C ARG A 209 0.85 -26.75 16.39
N ARG A 210 1.06 -26.12 15.23
CA ARG A 210 1.96 -26.58 14.16
C ARG A 210 3.37 -26.03 14.35
N LEU A 211 3.99 -26.39 15.47
CA LEU A 211 5.27 -25.80 15.92
C LEU A 211 6.39 -25.89 14.87
N PRO A 212 6.63 -27.01 14.15
CA PRO A 212 7.68 -27.06 13.13
C PRO A 212 7.43 -26.10 11.96
N ASP A 213 6.18 -25.95 11.53
CA ASP A 213 5.80 -25.04 10.46
C ASP A 213 5.98 -23.57 10.90
N ALA A 214 5.66 -23.27 12.17
CA ALA A 214 5.89 -21.95 12.76
C ALA A 214 7.38 -21.58 12.78
N VAL A 215 8.27 -22.51 13.18
CA VAL A 215 9.72 -22.31 13.11
C VAL A 215 10.16 -21.96 11.69
N ALA A 216 9.72 -22.73 10.70
CA ALA A 216 10.09 -22.50 9.30
C ALA A 216 9.64 -21.13 8.79
N ALA A 217 8.42 -20.72 9.15
CA ALA A 217 7.88 -19.39 8.81
C ALA A 217 8.70 -18.25 9.45
N TYR A 218 9.03 -18.33 10.74
CA TYR A 218 9.88 -17.32 11.38
C TYR A 218 11.29 -17.27 10.80
N GLN A 219 11.89 -18.42 10.53
CA GLN A 219 13.20 -18.48 9.87
C GLN A 219 13.17 -17.82 8.49
N ARG A 220 12.08 -18.00 7.73
CA ARG A 220 11.93 -17.33 6.44
C ARG A 220 11.77 -15.82 6.58
N ALA A 221 11.01 -15.35 7.57
CA ALA A 221 10.91 -13.92 7.90
C ALA A 221 12.30 -13.32 8.21
N LEU A 222 13.09 -14.00 9.05
CA LEU A 222 14.42 -13.55 9.46
C LEU A 222 15.47 -13.64 8.34
N ALA A 223 15.31 -14.58 7.40
CA ALA A 223 16.16 -14.64 6.21
C ALA A 223 15.91 -13.44 5.27
N LEU A 224 14.69 -12.91 5.23
CA LEU A 224 14.33 -11.71 4.47
C LEU A 224 14.69 -10.43 5.22
N ARG A 225 14.50 -10.42 6.54
CA ARG A 225 14.77 -9.28 7.41
C ARG A 225 15.44 -9.73 8.72
N PRO A 226 16.78 -9.77 8.77
CA PRO A 226 17.52 -10.24 9.95
C PRO A 226 17.36 -9.39 11.22
N ASP A 227 16.98 -8.11 11.08
CA ASP A 227 16.78 -7.14 12.16
C ASP A 227 15.35 -7.12 12.72
N LEU A 228 14.46 -8.03 12.29
CA LEU A 228 13.10 -8.15 12.80
C LEU A 228 13.10 -8.71 14.24
N ALA A 229 13.11 -7.82 15.23
CA ALA A 229 13.18 -8.17 16.65
C ALA A 229 12.05 -9.10 17.10
N GLU A 230 10.82 -8.85 16.66
CA GLU A 230 9.66 -9.70 16.95
C GLU A 230 9.84 -11.11 16.39
N GLY A 231 10.44 -11.24 15.21
CA GLY A 231 10.73 -12.53 14.59
C GLY A 231 11.69 -13.39 15.42
N HIS A 232 12.76 -12.80 15.96
CA HIS A 232 13.69 -13.48 16.86
C HIS A 232 13.01 -13.89 18.17
N HIS A 233 12.23 -12.99 18.76
CA HIS A 233 11.48 -13.26 19.99
C HIS A 233 10.50 -14.43 19.79
N ASN A 234 9.71 -14.40 18.71
CA ASN A 234 8.73 -15.42 18.40
C ASN A 234 9.38 -16.78 18.10
N LEU A 235 10.48 -16.79 17.34
CA LEU A 235 11.25 -17.99 17.06
C LEU A 235 11.79 -18.63 18.34
N GLY A 236 12.37 -17.83 19.24
CA GLY A 236 12.88 -18.31 20.52
C GLY A 236 11.80 -18.95 21.39
N ASN A 237 10.61 -18.35 21.44
CA ASN A 237 9.48 -18.90 22.18
C ASN A 237 8.99 -20.24 21.62
N VAL A 238 8.82 -20.35 20.30
CA VAL A 238 8.40 -21.60 19.66
C VAL A 238 9.44 -22.70 19.84
N LEU A 239 10.74 -22.38 19.73
CA LEU A 239 11.81 -23.37 19.92
C LEU A 239 11.84 -23.90 21.36
N LYS A 240 11.65 -23.03 22.35
CA LYS A 240 11.52 -23.42 23.76
C LYS A 240 10.37 -24.40 23.98
N GLU A 241 9.21 -24.13 23.39
CA GLU A 241 8.04 -25.00 23.49
C GLU A 241 8.25 -26.33 22.76
N LEU A 242 8.80 -26.30 21.55
CA LEU A 242 9.10 -27.50 20.76
C LEU A 242 10.08 -28.43 21.50
N ALA A 243 11.09 -27.86 22.15
CA ALA A 243 12.04 -28.61 22.98
C ALA A 243 11.34 -29.27 24.18
N ALA A 244 10.43 -28.56 24.86
CA ALA A 244 9.64 -29.12 25.95
C ALA A 244 8.77 -30.30 25.46
N CYS A 245 8.05 -30.15 24.34
CA CYS A 245 7.23 -31.23 23.78
C CYS A 245 8.05 -32.50 23.45
N ARG A 246 9.26 -32.34 22.91
CA ARG A 246 10.17 -33.47 22.62
C ARG A 246 10.67 -34.18 23.87
N ALA A 247 10.93 -33.42 24.94
CA ALA A 247 11.33 -34.00 26.23
C ALA A 247 10.20 -34.86 26.86
N PHE A 248 8.93 -34.52 26.62
CA PHE A 248 7.79 -35.29 27.12
C PHE A 248 7.41 -36.49 26.25
N SER A 249 7.72 -36.49 24.94
CA SER A 249 7.35 -37.58 24.03
C SER A 249 8.34 -38.76 23.99
N GLY A 250 9.50 -38.66 24.64
CA GLY A 250 10.41 -39.80 24.86
C GLY A 250 11.05 -40.38 23.58
N ILE A 251 11.02 -39.68 22.45
CA ILE A 251 11.67 -40.12 21.20
C ILE A 251 13.09 -39.56 21.18
N PRO A 252 14.15 -40.38 21.35
CA PRO A 252 15.52 -39.93 21.22
C PRO A 252 15.84 -39.56 19.76
N ALA A 253 16.82 -38.65 19.60
CA ALA A 253 17.23 -38.01 18.36
C ALA A 253 17.65 -38.97 17.24
#